data_AF-A0A0C9MRH6-F1
#
_entry.id   AF-A0A0C9MRH6-F1
#
_cell.length_a   1.000
_cell.length_b   1.000
_cell.length_c   1.000
_cell.angle_alpha   90.00
_cell.angle_beta   90.00
_cell.angle_gamma   90.00
#
_symmetry.space_group_name_H-M   'P 1'
#
loop_
_entity.id
_entity.type
_entity.pdbx_description
1 polymer ?
#
loop_
_entity_poly.entity_id
_entity_poly.type
_entity_poly.pdbx_seq_one_letter_code
_entity_poly.pdbx_strand_id
1 'polypeptide(L)'
;RTNTVAMIYTSSITPFSWNFFWTLSLNLVNRNVIYRYITRTIPTKRLLHYFKIVDSPLCPICGLNENAVHLLFLYPSKVSIWKAIIFEFLWPTVSIGDIIQACSTLDFTSIQYVSKDYTTAHMVVIVTLLGNIWRAQVRLIFDSAPF
;
A
#
# COMPACT_ATOMS: atom_id res chain seq x y z
N ARG A 1 19.14 14.74 -14.66
CA ARG A 1 18.36 15.22 -13.50
C ARG A 1 16.94 15.53 -14.00
N THR A 2 16.04 14.55 -14.03
CA THR A 2 14.70 14.71 -14.61
C THR A 2 13.69 13.90 -13.78
N ASN A 3 13.13 14.56 -12.77
CA ASN A 3 12.02 14.10 -11.93
C ASN A 3 10.67 14.17 -12.66
N THR A 4 10.63 13.79 -13.94
CA THR A 4 9.43 13.98 -14.79
C THR A 4 8.44 12.81 -14.73
N VAL A 5 8.86 11.63 -14.26
CA VAL A 5 7.96 10.46 -14.20
C VAL A 5 6.99 10.53 -13.01
N ALA A 6 7.37 11.21 -11.92
CA ALA A 6 6.52 11.35 -10.73
C ALA A 6 5.32 12.32 -10.94
N MET A 7 5.40 13.24 -11.91
CA MET A 7 4.43 14.32 -12.08
C MET A 7 3.12 13.94 -12.79
N ILE A 8 3.04 12.77 -13.43
CA ILE A 8 1.92 12.46 -14.34
C ILE A 8 0.72 11.82 -13.61
N TYR A 9 0.88 11.28 -12.40
CA TYR A 9 -0.15 10.45 -11.75
C TYR A 9 -0.73 11.00 -10.45
N THR A 10 -0.21 12.11 -9.92
CA THR A 10 -0.84 12.84 -8.78
C THR A 10 -2.06 13.64 -9.21
N SER A 11 -2.34 13.74 -10.51
CA SER A 11 -3.40 14.56 -11.11
C SER A 11 -4.82 14.11 -10.77
N SER A 12 -5.02 12.88 -10.30
CA SER A 12 -6.34 12.37 -9.87
C SER A 12 -6.63 12.60 -8.39
N ILE A 13 -5.63 12.95 -7.57
CA ILE A 13 -5.81 13.18 -6.13
C ILE A 13 -5.95 14.66 -5.88
N THR A 14 -7.02 15.05 -5.20
CA THR A 14 -7.28 16.46 -4.92
C THR A 14 -6.21 17.04 -3.98
N PRO A 15 -5.87 18.34 -4.11
CA PRO A 15 -4.98 19.01 -3.15
C PRO A 15 -5.46 18.89 -1.71
N PHE A 16 -6.77 18.82 -1.48
CA PHE A 16 -7.37 18.62 -0.18
C PHE A 16 -6.99 17.25 0.42
N SER A 17 -7.13 16.16 -0.33
CA SER A 17 -6.75 14.81 0.12
C SER A 17 -5.25 14.71 0.43
N TRP A 18 -4.41 15.39 -0.36
CA TRP A 18 -2.98 15.48 -0.07
C TRP A 18 -2.70 16.24 1.22
N ASN A 19 -3.31 17.42 1.41
CA ASN A 19 -3.12 18.20 2.63
C ASN A 19 -3.57 17.39 3.86
N PHE A 20 -4.74 16.76 3.79
CA PHE A 20 -5.25 15.87 4.82
C PHE A 20 -4.24 14.76 5.15
N PHE A 21 -3.72 14.05 4.14
CA PHE A 21 -2.72 13.01 4.34
C PHE A 21 -1.46 13.50 5.07
N TRP A 22 -0.99 14.71 4.76
CA TRP A 22 0.18 15.30 5.43
C TRP A 22 -0.10 15.71 6.89
N THR A 23 -1.35 16.03 7.23
CA THR A 23 -1.75 16.33 8.61
C THR A 23 -1.86 15.08 9.51
N LEU A 24 -1.97 13.88 8.94
CA LEU A 24 -2.07 12.63 9.71
C LEU A 24 -0.79 12.35 10.51
N SER A 25 -0.93 12.02 11.80
CA SER A 25 0.17 11.62 12.70
C SER A 25 0.72 10.22 12.37
N LEU A 26 1.39 10.11 11.23
CA LEU A 26 1.99 8.88 10.71
C LEU A 26 3.51 8.91 10.87
N ASN A 27 4.09 7.75 11.15
CA ASN A 27 5.55 7.62 11.07
C ASN A 27 6.04 7.76 9.61
N LEU A 28 7.31 8.10 9.45
CA LEU A 28 7.91 8.36 8.13
C LEU A 28 7.80 7.14 7.19
N VAL A 29 7.96 5.93 7.72
CA VAL A 29 7.90 4.69 6.94
C VAL A 29 6.52 4.53 6.31
N ASN A 30 5.45 4.66 7.09
CA ASN A 30 4.08 4.50 6.63
C ASN A 30 3.72 5.56 5.58
N ARG A 31 4.11 6.83 5.82
CA ARG A 31 3.91 7.90 4.82
C ARG A 31 4.63 7.59 3.52
N ASN A 32 5.88 7.13 3.59
CA ASN A 32 6.69 6.83 2.42
C ASN A 32 6.09 5.67 1.60
N VAL A 33 5.53 4.67 2.26
CA VAL A 33 4.86 3.55 1.58
C VAL A 33 3.66 4.01 0.77
N ILE A 34 2.77 4.80 1.37
CA ILE A 34 1.59 5.34 0.65
C ILE A 34 2.01 6.29 -0.46
N TYR A 35 2.99 7.17 -0.20
CA TYR A 35 3.53 8.05 -1.22
C TYR A 35 4.06 7.25 -2.41
N ARG A 36 4.92 6.24 -2.16
CA ARG A 36 5.46 5.36 -3.20
C ARG A 36 4.38 4.54 -3.91
N TYR A 37 3.34 4.13 -3.19
CA TYR A 37 2.20 3.42 -3.75
C TYR A 37 1.50 4.28 -4.80
N ILE A 38 1.18 5.53 -4.45
CA ILE A 38 0.53 6.51 -5.32
C ILE A 38 1.42 6.87 -6.51
N THR A 39 2.69 7.16 -6.26
CA THR A 39 3.65 7.50 -7.33
C THR A 39 4.13 6.28 -8.12
N ARG A 40 3.63 5.07 -7.79
CA ARG A 40 4.01 3.79 -8.41
C ARG A 40 5.52 3.49 -8.37
N THR A 41 6.22 4.02 -7.38
CA THR A 41 7.66 3.82 -7.15
C THR A 41 7.94 2.75 -6.08
N ILE A 42 6.96 1.92 -5.76
CA ILE A 42 7.18 0.72 -4.96
C ILE A 42 8.05 -0.25 -5.76
N PRO A 43 9.16 -0.76 -5.20
CA PRO A 43 10.00 -1.74 -5.88
C PRO A 43 9.30 -3.10 -5.95
N THR A 44 8.35 -3.21 -6.88
CA THR A 44 7.76 -4.48 -7.28
C THR A 44 8.69 -5.18 -8.26
N LYS A 45 8.59 -6.51 -8.40
CA LYS A 45 9.36 -7.25 -9.41
C LYS A 45 9.17 -6.71 -10.81
N ARG A 46 7.98 -6.22 -11.17
CA ARG A 46 7.77 -5.52 -12.45
C ARG A 46 8.66 -4.30 -12.60
N LEU A 47 8.77 -3.47 -11.56
CA LEU A 47 9.63 -2.29 -11.57
C LEU A 47 11.12 -2.67 -11.52
N LEU A 48 11.48 -3.66 -10.71
CA LEU A 48 12.85 -4.16 -10.60
C LEU A 48 13.33 -4.81 -11.91
N HIS A 49 12.45 -5.53 -12.61
CA HIS A 49 12.73 -6.11 -13.92
C HIS A 49 12.90 -5.01 -14.98
N TYR A 50 12.08 -3.95 -14.92
CA TYR A 50 12.28 -2.77 -15.78
C TYR A 50 13.67 -2.15 -15.59
N PHE A 51 14.18 -2.12 -14.35
CA PHE A 51 15.54 -1.68 -14.04
C PHE A 51 16.62 -2.78 -14.22
N LYS A 52 16.26 -3.95 -14.74
CA LYS A 52 17.15 -5.12 -14.94
C LYS A 52 17.87 -5.60 -13.67
N ILE A 53 17.24 -5.42 -12.50
CA ILE A 53 17.74 -5.92 -11.21
C ILE A 53 17.35 -7.39 -11.00
N VAL A 54 16.23 -7.82 -11.59
CA VAL A 54 15.73 -9.20 -11.50
C VAL A 54 15.39 -9.72 -12.90
N ASP A 55 15.52 -11.03 -13.10
CA ASP A 55 15.36 -11.68 -14.40
C ASP A 55 13.90 -11.85 -14.85
N SER A 56 12.95 -11.77 -13.91
CA SER A 56 11.53 -11.96 -14.21
C SER A 56 10.64 -10.97 -13.47
N PRO A 57 9.63 -10.37 -14.15
CA PRO A 57 8.64 -9.49 -13.52
C PRO A 57 7.55 -10.26 -12.75
N LEU A 58 7.59 -11.60 -12.78
CA LEU A 58 6.54 -12.44 -12.23
C LEU A 58 6.73 -12.66 -10.72
N CYS A 59 5.62 -12.61 -10.00
CA CYS A 59 5.55 -13.01 -8.61
C CYS A 59 5.93 -14.49 -8.48
N PRO A 60 6.85 -14.86 -7.58
CA PRO A 60 7.37 -16.21 -7.47
C PRO A 60 6.33 -17.22 -6.94
N ILE A 61 5.23 -16.75 -6.34
CA ILE A 61 4.20 -17.62 -5.76
C ILE A 61 3.03 -17.84 -6.71
N CYS A 62 2.53 -16.81 -7.36
CA CYS A 62 1.33 -16.91 -8.20
C CYS A 62 1.62 -16.88 -9.71
N GLY A 63 2.87 -16.59 -10.11
CA GLY A 63 3.26 -16.47 -11.53
C GLY A 63 2.66 -15.27 -12.27
N LEU A 64 1.91 -14.40 -11.60
CA LEU A 64 1.32 -13.20 -12.19
C LEU A 64 2.31 -12.02 -12.16
N ASN A 65 2.11 -11.05 -13.05
CA ASN A 65 2.93 -9.84 -13.09
C ASN A 65 2.79 -9.03 -11.79
N GLU A 66 3.90 -8.83 -11.07
CA GLU A 66 3.85 -8.23 -9.74
C GLU A 66 3.75 -6.70 -9.82
N ASN A 67 2.53 -6.20 -9.65
CA ASN A 67 2.25 -4.76 -9.51
C ASN A 67 2.09 -4.38 -8.03
N ALA A 68 1.99 -3.08 -7.73
CA ALA A 68 1.97 -2.60 -6.35
C ALA A 68 0.73 -3.08 -5.57
N VAL A 69 -0.41 -3.23 -6.27
CA VAL A 69 -1.64 -3.77 -5.72
C VAL A 69 -1.47 -5.24 -5.36
N HIS A 70 -0.90 -6.03 -6.27
CA HIS A 70 -0.62 -7.44 -6.07
C HIS A 70 0.31 -7.64 -4.87
N LEU A 71 1.36 -6.82 -4.81
CA LEU A 71 2.38 -6.90 -3.78
C LEU A 71 1.85 -6.60 -2.37
N LEU A 72 1.06 -5.54 -2.24
CA LEU A 72 0.58 -5.07 -0.93
C LEU A 72 -0.73 -5.72 -0.48
N PHE A 73 -1.59 -6.14 -1.41
CA PHE A 73 -2.97 -6.54 -1.11
C PHE A 73 -3.33 -7.95 -1.56
N LEU A 74 -3.01 -8.33 -2.81
CA LEU A 74 -3.55 -9.55 -3.43
C LEU A 74 -2.65 -10.77 -3.33
N TYR A 75 -1.43 -10.63 -2.81
CA TYR A 75 -0.56 -11.75 -2.57
C TYR A 75 -1.22 -12.74 -1.59
N PRO A 76 -1.18 -14.07 -1.81
CA PRO A 76 -1.99 -15.03 -1.04
C PRO A 76 -1.85 -14.91 0.48
N SER A 77 -0.64 -14.70 0.99
CA SER A 77 -0.42 -14.48 2.43
C SER A 77 -0.97 -13.14 2.94
N LYS A 78 -0.99 -12.10 2.09
CA LYS A 78 -1.52 -10.77 2.44
C LYS A 78 -3.04 -10.75 2.43
N VAL A 79 -3.68 -11.48 1.51
CA VAL A 79 -5.14 -11.59 1.46
C VAL A 79 -5.69 -12.13 2.78
N SER A 80 -5.05 -13.15 3.36
CA SER A 80 -5.45 -13.69 4.66
C SER A 80 -5.29 -12.69 5.79
N ILE A 81 -4.18 -11.93 5.81
CA ILE A 81 -3.95 -10.86 6.78
C ILE A 81 -5.01 -9.76 6.64
N TRP A 82 -5.30 -9.34 5.41
CA TRP A 82 -6.33 -8.33 5.14
C TRP A 82 -7.71 -8.80 5.55
N LYS A 83 -8.07 -10.08 5.31
CA LYS A 83 -9.34 -10.64 5.79
C LYS A 83 -9.44 -10.64 7.31
N ALA A 84 -8.36 -10.98 8.01
CA ALA A 84 -8.31 -10.92 9.48
C ALA A 84 -8.46 -9.47 9.98
N ILE A 85 -7.77 -8.52 9.35
CA ILE A 85 -7.89 -7.09 9.68
C ILE A 85 -9.30 -6.59 9.43
N ILE A 86 -9.92 -6.96 8.30
CA ILE A 86 -11.29 -6.58 7.97
C ILE A 86 -12.24 -7.10 9.06
N PHE A 87 -12.06 -8.36 9.47
CA PHE A 87 -12.90 -8.97 10.50
C PHE A 87 -12.72 -8.34 11.88
N GLU A 88 -11.49 -7.99 12.26
CA GLU A 88 -11.17 -7.50 13.61
C GLU A 88 -11.38 -5.99 13.78
N PHE A 89 -11.08 -5.20 12.74
CA PHE A 89 -11.04 -3.73 12.83
C PHE A 89 -12.04 -3.02 11.91
N LEU A 90 -12.54 -3.67 10.85
CA LEU A 90 -13.44 -3.05 9.87
C LEU A 90 -14.81 -3.73 9.88
N TRP A 91 -15.76 -3.17 9.12
CA TRP A 91 -17.06 -3.79 8.99
C TRP A 91 -17.00 -5.00 8.04
N PRO A 92 -17.81 -6.05 8.24
CA PRO A 92 -17.79 -7.27 7.42
C PRO A 92 -18.08 -7.04 5.94
N THR A 93 -18.69 -5.91 5.59
CA THR A 93 -19.01 -5.53 4.21
C THR A 93 -17.84 -4.90 3.46
N VAL A 94 -16.76 -4.51 4.15
CA VAL A 94 -15.59 -3.91 3.51
C VAL A 94 -14.81 -4.97 2.76
N SER A 95 -14.55 -4.72 1.48
CA SER A 95 -13.72 -5.57 0.66
C SER A 95 -12.29 -5.04 0.57
N ILE A 96 -11.36 -5.90 0.17
CA ILE A 96 -9.98 -5.50 -0.13
C ILE A 96 -9.96 -4.46 -1.27
N GLY A 97 -10.93 -4.52 -2.19
CA GLY A 97 -11.09 -3.55 -3.28
C GLY A 97 -11.34 -2.13 -2.76
N ASP A 98 -12.16 -1.99 -1.71
CA ASP A 98 -12.45 -0.70 -1.09
C ASP A 98 -11.21 -0.10 -0.44
N ILE A 99 -10.39 -0.94 0.20
CA ILE A 99 -9.10 -0.53 0.78
C ILE A 99 -8.13 -0.07 -0.31
N ILE A 100 -8.04 -0.81 -1.42
CA ILE A 100 -7.20 -0.45 -2.58
C ILE A 100 -7.65 0.89 -3.15
N GLN A 101 -8.95 1.08 -3.34
CA GLN A 101 -9.52 2.31 -3.86
C GLN A 101 -9.20 3.49 -2.93
N ALA A 102 -9.45 3.33 -1.64
CA ALA A 102 -9.19 4.36 -0.64
C ALA A 102 -7.71 4.77 -0.57
N CYS A 103 -6.79 3.80 -0.67
CA CYS A 103 -5.35 4.09 -0.72
C CYS A 103 -4.93 4.80 -2.02
N SER A 104 -5.68 4.60 -3.11
CA SER A 104 -5.38 5.19 -4.41
C SER A 104 -5.93 6.61 -4.55
N THR A 105 -7.02 6.93 -3.86
CA THR A 105 -7.65 8.27 -3.85
C THR A 105 -7.28 9.11 -2.61
N LEU A 106 -6.64 8.50 -1.61
CA LEU A 106 -6.48 9.05 -0.26
C LEU A 106 -7.81 9.45 0.39
N ASP A 107 -8.90 8.82 -0.03
CA ASP A 107 -10.24 9.02 0.52
C ASP A 107 -10.72 7.71 1.13
N PHE A 108 -10.76 7.65 2.46
CA PHE A 108 -11.22 6.47 3.20
C PHE A 108 -12.58 6.69 3.88
N THR A 109 -13.34 7.71 3.46
CA THR A 109 -14.69 7.97 3.98
C THR A 109 -15.67 6.83 3.66
N SER A 110 -15.40 6.06 2.61
CA SER A 110 -16.18 4.89 2.18
C SER A 110 -15.95 3.63 3.03
N ILE A 111 -14.90 3.58 3.86
CA ILE A 111 -14.58 2.40 4.66
C ILE A 111 -15.36 2.45 5.98
N GLN A 112 -16.40 1.61 6.08
CA GLN A 112 -17.15 1.42 7.32
C GLN A 112 -16.37 0.56 8.32
N TYR A 113 -16.49 0.85 9.62
CA TYR A 113 -15.76 0.15 10.67
C TYR A 113 -16.64 -0.14 11.88
N VAL A 114 -16.27 -1.16 12.65
CA VAL A 114 -16.98 -1.53 13.88
C VAL A 114 -16.54 -0.55 14.97
N SER A 115 -17.43 0.38 15.33
CA SER A 115 -17.14 1.46 16.27
C SER A 115 -16.74 0.93 17.66
N LYS A 116 -15.50 1.21 18.06
CA LYS A 116 -15.09 1.38 19.47
C LYS A 116 -14.37 2.73 19.56
N ASP A 117 -15.13 3.80 19.78
CA ASP A 117 -14.77 5.13 20.30
C ASP A 117 -13.61 5.98 19.70
N TYR A 118 -12.98 5.64 18.57
CA TYR A 118 -11.89 6.46 18.01
C TYR A 118 -12.03 6.78 16.50
N THR A 119 -12.81 7.81 16.20
CA THR A 119 -13.26 8.26 14.87
C THR A 119 -12.19 8.91 13.97
N THR A 120 -10.93 9.01 14.38
CA THR A 120 -9.81 9.49 13.53
C THR A 120 -8.61 8.54 13.49
N ALA A 121 -8.60 7.49 14.31
CA ALA A 121 -7.51 6.52 14.43
C ALA A 121 -7.46 5.52 13.25
N HIS A 122 -8.58 5.29 12.57
CA HIS A 122 -8.72 4.28 11.53
C HIS A 122 -7.83 4.54 10.29
N MET A 123 -7.70 5.80 9.87
CA MET A 123 -6.77 6.23 8.80
C MET A 123 -5.33 5.86 9.15
N VAL A 124 -4.94 6.15 10.39
CA VAL A 124 -3.62 5.86 10.94
C VAL A 124 -3.41 4.35 10.99
N VAL A 125 -4.43 3.58 11.39
CA VAL A 125 -4.36 2.11 11.46
C VAL A 125 -4.16 1.50 10.08
N ILE A 126 -4.97 1.84 9.07
CA ILE A 126 -4.84 1.28 7.71
C ILE A 126 -3.48 1.64 7.09
N VAL A 127 -3.07 2.91 7.20
CA VAL A 127 -1.78 3.37 6.67
C VAL A 127 -0.61 2.73 7.43
N THR A 128 -0.75 2.51 8.74
CA THR A 128 0.26 1.82 9.54
C THR A 128 0.35 0.34 9.25
N LEU A 129 -0.78 -0.33 9.03
CA LEU A 129 -0.83 -1.73 8.63
C LEU A 129 -0.17 -1.91 7.25
N LEU A 130 -0.45 -1.04 6.28
CA LEU A 130 0.24 -1.03 4.99
C LEU A 130 1.74 -0.83 5.13
N GLY A 131 2.17 0.13 5.96
CA GLY A 131 3.58 0.37 6.22
C GLY A 131 4.28 -0.83 6.89
N ASN A 132 3.60 -1.51 7.80
CA ASN A 132 4.10 -2.72 8.45
C ASN A 132 4.17 -3.92 7.50
N ILE A 133 3.14 -4.12 6.65
CA ILE A 133 3.11 -5.14 5.60
C ILE A 133 4.27 -4.94 4.64
N TRP A 134 4.49 -3.70 4.19
CA TRP A 134 5.61 -3.32 3.35
C TRP A 134 6.95 -3.59 4.02
N ARG A 135 7.14 -3.13 5.26
CA ARG A 135 8.39 -3.31 6.01
C ARG A 135 8.73 -4.79 6.18
N ALA A 136 7.74 -5.62 6.53
CA ALA A 136 7.93 -7.07 6.65
C ALA A 136 8.39 -7.70 5.34
N GLN A 137 7.87 -7.22 4.21
CA GLN A 137 8.25 -7.73 2.91
C GLN A 137 9.63 -7.25 2.45
N VAL A 138 9.98 -5.98 2.68
CA VAL A 138 11.32 -5.46 2.44
C VAL A 138 12.33 -6.27 3.25
N ARG A 139 12.09 -6.49 4.54
CA ARG A 139 12.94 -7.37 5.35
C ARG A 139 13.07 -8.76 4.73
N LEU A 140 11.97 -9.38 4.33
CA LEU A 140 12.04 -10.69 3.68
C LEU A 140 12.87 -10.71 2.39
N ILE A 141 12.79 -9.66 1.56
CA ILE A 141 13.55 -9.55 0.29
C ILE A 141 15.03 -9.24 0.54
N PHE A 142 15.35 -8.36 1.49
CA PHE A 142 16.71 -7.89 1.73
C PHE A 142 17.48 -8.75 2.74
N ASP A 143 16.81 -9.38 3.71
CA ASP A 143 17.44 -10.32 4.65
C ASP A 143 17.73 -11.68 4.01
N SER A 144 17.06 -12.01 2.89
CA SER A 144 17.33 -13.22 2.09
C SER A 144 18.39 -13.03 1.00
N ALA A 145 18.91 -11.82 0.82
CA ALA A 145 20.04 -11.56 -0.06
C ALA A 145 21.35 -11.70 0.76
N PRO A 146 22.17 -12.74 0.52
CA PRO A 146 23.51 -12.77 1.07
C PRO A 146 24.29 -11.63 0.40
N PHE A 147 24.76 -10.70 1.23
CA PHE A 147 25.72 -9.66 0.82
C PHE A 147 27.06 -10.28 0.44
#